data_AF-A0A2M9N6I4-F1
#
_entry.id   AF-A0A2M9N6I4-F1
#
_cell.length_a   1.000
_cell.length_b   1.000
_cell.length_c   1.000
_cell.angle_alpha   90.00
_cell.angle_beta   90.00
_cell.angle_gamma   90.00
#
_symmetry.space_group_name_H-M   'P 1'
#
loop_
_entity.id
_entity.type
_entity.pdbx_description
1 polymer ?
#
loop_
_entity_poly.entity_id
_entity_poly.type
_entity_poly.pdbx_seq_one_letter_code
_entity_poly.pdbx_strand_id
1 'polypeptide(L)'
;MNTEQQIEFLKRRLVDLQQYVNREIELIIDDIKRLERKEEDHKTQMSDFKLPGVCDDSWRDLPEVMRPTDIKQILGIGQQQAYELINSNQFHYVRVGRTILIPKKAFINWLEGNNKG
;
A
#
# COMPACT_ATOMS: atom_id res chain seq x y z
N MET A 1 -51.93 18.27 -25.68
CA MET A 1 -51.37 17.05 -25.04
C MET A 1 -52.10 16.88 -23.72
N ASN A 2 -52.75 15.74 -23.49
CA ASN A 2 -53.50 15.52 -22.24
C ASN A 2 -52.55 15.09 -21.10
N THR A 3 -53.07 15.05 -19.87
CA THR A 3 -52.30 14.70 -18.68
C THR A 3 -51.74 13.27 -18.74
N GLU A 4 -52.47 12.32 -19.34
CA GLU A 4 -51.98 10.94 -19.52
C GLU A 4 -50.76 10.88 -20.44
N GLN A 5 -50.79 11.60 -21.56
CA GLN A 5 -49.66 11.72 -22.49
C GLN A 5 -48.44 12.38 -21.83
N GLN A 6 -48.67 13.37 -20.95
CA GLN A 6 -47.60 13.99 -20.16
C GLN A 6 -46.99 12.99 -19.16
N ILE A 7 -47.81 12.19 -18.48
CA ILE A 7 -47.36 11.17 -17.54
C ILE A 7 -46.57 10.07 -18.28
N GLU A 8 -47.04 9.61 -19.43
CA GLU A 8 -46.35 8.60 -20.23
C GLU A 8 -44.98 9.11 -20.72
N PHE A 9 -44.92 10.37 -21.17
CA PHE A 9 -43.67 11.02 -21.55
C PHE A 9 -42.68 11.08 -20.38
N LEU A 10 -43.12 11.50 -19.19
CA LEU A 10 -42.26 11.57 -18.01
C LEU A 10 -41.77 10.19 -17.57
N LYS A 11 -42.62 9.16 -17.67
CA LYS A 11 -42.22 7.77 -17.39
C LYS A 11 -41.15 7.27 -18.35
N ARG A 12 -41.30 7.49 -19.65
CA ARG A 12 -40.26 7.15 -20.64
C ARG A 12 -38.95 7.87 -20.35
N ARG A 13 -39.01 9.18 -20.12
CA ARG A 13 -37.81 9.97 -19.80
C ARG A 13 -37.11 9.49 -18.53
N LEU A 14 -37.87 9.09 -17.50
CA LEU A 14 -37.31 8.51 -16.29
C LEU A 14 -36.57 7.20 -16.58
N VAL A 15 -37.15 6.33 -17.39
CA VAL A 15 -36.52 5.05 -17.80
C VAL A 15 -35.24 5.30 -18.59
N ASP A 16 -35.26 6.23 -19.55
CA ASP A 16 -34.08 6.57 -20.36
C ASP A 16 -32.94 7.13 -19.49
N LEU A 17 -33.27 8.00 -18.53
CA LEU A 17 -32.29 8.55 -17.59
C LEU A 17 -31.72 7.47 -16.68
N GLN A 18 -32.57 6.57 -16.17
CA GLN A 18 -32.11 5.44 -15.36
C GLN A 18 -31.16 4.54 -16.16
N GLN A 19 -31.49 4.27 -17.42
CA GLN A 19 -30.67 3.45 -18.30
C GLN A 19 -29.31 4.10 -18.60
N TYR A 20 -29.27 5.43 -18.74
CA TYR A 20 -28.03 6.18 -18.90
C TYR A 20 -27.15 6.07 -17.65
N VAL A 21 -27.70 6.36 -16.47
CA VAL A 21 -26.97 6.27 -15.20
C VAL A 21 -26.43 4.86 -14.98
N ASN A 22 -27.24 3.83 -15.25
CA ASN A 22 -26.80 2.44 -15.13
C ASN A 22 -25.62 2.13 -16.06
N ARG A 23 -25.63 2.64 -17.30
CA ARG A 23 -24.51 2.44 -18.24
C ARG A 23 -23.22 3.13 -17.74
N GLU A 24 -23.32 4.35 -17.24
CA GLU A 24 -22.16 5.08 -16.69
C GLU A 24 -21.59 4.34 -15.47
N ILE A 25 -22.44 3.80 -14.59
CA ILE A 25 -22.02 2.98 -13.45
C ILE A 25 -21.21 1.77 -13.92
N GLU A 26 -21.70 1.02 -14.92
CA GLU A 26 -20.99 -0.15 -15.45
C GLU A 26 -19.62 0.24 -16.03
N LEU A 27 -19.53 1.36 -16.75
CA LEU A 27 -18.25 1.86 -17.28
C LEU A 27 -17.27 2.22 -16.15
N ILE A 28 -17.74 2.91 -15.11
CA ILE A 28 -16.93 3.27 -13.95
C ILE A 28 -16.46 2.00 -13.22
N ILE A 29 -17.34 1.02 -13.01
CA ILE A 29 -17.00 -0.25 -12.37
C ILE A 29 -15.92 -0.99 -13.18
N ASP A 30 -16.06 -1.01 -14.51
CA ASP A 30 -15.08 -1.64 -15.38
C ASP A 30 -13.72 -0.94 -15.31
N ASP A 31 -13.71 0.39 -15.26
CA ASP A 31 -12.48 1.16 -15.07
C ASP A 31 -11.86 0.93 -13.69
N ILE A 32 -12.66 0.84 -12.62
CA ILE A 32 -12.18 0.47 -11.27
C ILE A 32 -11.52 -0.91 -11.33
N LYS A 33 -12.19 -1.93 -11.88
CA LYS A 33 -11.64 -3.28 -12.03
C LYS A 33 -10.35 -3.30 -12.86
N ARG A 34 -10.24 -2.45 -13.88
CA ARG A 34 -9.01 -2.31 -14.69
C ARG A 34 -7.88 -1.70 -13.86
N LEU A 35 -8.18 -0.72 -13.01
CA LEU A 35 -7.19 -0.09 -12.13
C LEU A 35 -6.73 -1.06 -11.03
N GLU A 36 -7.66 -1.81 -10.41
CA GLU A 36 -7.35 -2.85 -9.43
C GLU A 36 -6.42 -3.92 -10.01
N ARG A 37 -6.71 -4.43 -11.22
CA ARG A 37 -5.82 -5.38 -11.90
C ARG A 37 -4.42 -4.81 -12.16
N LYS A 38 -4.31 -3.53 -12.56
CA LYS A 38 -3.01 -2.88 -12.74
C LYS A 38 -2.25 -2.76 -11.41
N GLU A 39 -2.94 -2.49 -10.31
CA GLU A 39 -2.33 -2.48 -8.98
C GLU A 39 -1.86 -3.89 -8.58
N GLU A 40 -2.64 -4.93 -8.88
CA GLU A 40 -2.30 -6.33 -8.65
C GLU A 40 -1.10 -6.78 -9.49
N ASP A 41 -0.98 -6.34 -10.74
CA ASP A 41 0.20 -6.60 -11.59
C ASP A 41 1.45 -5.93 -11.03
N HIS A 42 1.34 -4.70 -10.51
CA HIS A 42 2.44 -4.02 -9.81
C HIS A 42 2.80 -4.74 -8.50
N LYS A 43 1.81 -5.19 -7.72
CA LYS A 43 2.02 -6.04 -6.52
C LYS A 43 2.65 -7.38 -6.90
N THR A 44 2.28 -7.96 -8.04
CA THR A 44 2.82 -9.24 -8.54
C THR A 44 4.28 -9.08 -8.96
N GLN A 45 4.65 -8.00 -9.65
CA GLN A 45 6.04 -7.69 -9.97
C GLN A 45 6.88 -7.38 -8.71
N MET A 46 6.28 -6.84 -7.64
CA MET A 46 6.93 -6.75 -6.33
C MET A 46 6.96 -8.08 -5.56
N SER A 47 6.05 -9.02 -5.88
CA SER A 47 5.93 -10.33 -5.23
C SER A 47 6.92 -11.38 -5.75
N ASP A 48 7.51 -11.22 -6.93
CA ASP A 48 8.59 -12.12 -7.39
C ASP A 48 9.92 -11.87 -6.64
N PHE A 49 9.99 -10.79 -5.86
CA PHE A 49 11.03 -10.55 -4.84
C PHE A 49 10.54 -10.94 -3.44
N LYS A 50 9.82 -12.07 -3.31
CA LYS A 50 9.36 -12.58 -2.00
C LYS A 50 10.53 -13.14 -1.21
N LEU A 51 10.94 -12.44 -0.15
CA LEU A 51 11.69 -13.09 0.93
C LEU A 51 10.76 -14.14 1.57
N PRO A 52 11.18 -15.42 1.68
CA PRO A 52 10.34 -16.46 2.25
C PRO A 52 10.02 -16.13 3.71
N GLY A 53 8.74 -15.85 4.01
CA GLY A 53 8.23 -15.68 5.38
C GLY A 53 7.36 -14.45 5.68
N VAL A 54 6.97 -13.63 4.70
CA VAL A 54 6.21 -12.38 4.97
C VAL A 54 4.82 -12.39 4.32
N CYS A 55 3.78 -12.21 5.15
CA CYS A 55 2.37 -12.04 4.76
C CYS A 55 2.04 -10.54 4.63
N ASP A 56 1.00 -10.22 3.85
CA ASP A 56 0.66 -8.92 3.23
C ASP A 56 0.24 -7.75 4.17
N ASP A 57 0.75 -7.73 5.40
CA ASP A 57 0.63 -6.61 6.35
C ASP A 57 2.05 -6.15 6.76
N SER A 58 2.89 -5.87 5.75
CA SER A 58 4.37 -6.02 5.78
C SER A 58 5.15 -5.27 6.88
N TRP A 59 4.53 -4.31 7.56
CA TRP A 59 5.14 -3.61 8.70
C TRP A 59 4.43 -3.89 10.02
N ARG A 60 3.19 -4.40 10.06
CA ARG A 60 2.41 -4.52 11.30
C ARG A 60 3.07 -5.46 12.30
N ASP A 61 3.64 -6.55 11.81
CA ASP A 61 4.25 -7.59 12.65
C ASP A 61 5.68 -7.25 13.10
N LEU A 62 6.28 -6.17 12.58
CA LEU A 62 7.58 -5.73 13.08
C LEU A 62 7.46 -5.16 14.50
N PRO A 63 8.41 -5.49 15.38
CA PRO A 63 8.44 -4.92 16.72
C PRO A 63 8.60 -3.40 16.65
N GLU A 64 7.95 -2.68 17.56
CA GLU A 64 8.02 -1.21 17.64
C GLU A 64 9.47 -0.70 17.81
N VAL A 65 10.30 -1.52 18.43
CA VAL A 65 11.74 -1.29 18.58
C VAL A 65 12.49 -2.52 18.11
N MET A 66 13.34 -2.33 17.11
CA MET A 66 14.16 -3.37 16.50
C MET A 66 15.58 -3.37 17.05
N ARG A 67 16.23 -4.54 16.96
CA ARG A 67 17.64 -4.76 17.25
C ARG A 67 18.40 -5.00 15.93
N PRO A 68 19.75 -4.95 15.94
CA PRO A 68 20.55 -5.25 14.75
C PRO A 68 20.27 -6.64 14.14
N THR A 69 19.85 -7.61 14.97
CA THR A 69 19.42 -8.95 14.52
C THR A 69 18.18 -8.90 13.65
N ASP A 70 17.26 -7.98 13.95
CA ASP A 70 16.00 -7.86 13.25
C ASP A 70 16.26 -7.21 11.89
N ILE A 71 17.13 -6.19 11.82
CA ILE A 71 17.59 -5.60 10.54
C ILE A 71 18.24 -6.64 9.63
N LYS A 72 19.08 -7.51 10.19
CA LYS A 72 19.69 -8.62 9.47
C LYS A 72 18.63 -9.54 8.84
N GLN A 73 17.60 -9.89 9.62
CA GLN A 73 16.52 -10.77 9.16
C GLN A 73 15.62 -10.09 8.12
N ILE A 74 15.25 -8.83 8.35
CA ILE A 74 14.34 -8.06 7.49
C ILE A 74 14.98 -7.76 6.13
N LEU A 75 16.25 -7.33 6.13
CA LEU A 75 16.97 -6.97 4.89
C LEU A 75 17.68 -8.16 4.23
N GLY A 76 17.76 -9.31 4.90
CA GLY A 76 18.47 -10.49 4.39
C GLY A 76 19.99 -10.31 4.27
N ILE A 77 20.59 -9.38 5.03
CA ILE A 77 22.00 -9.01 4.93
C ILE A 77 22.88 -9.73 5.97
N GLY A 78 24.20 -9.67 5.79
CA GLY A 78 25.16 -10.16 6.77
C GLY A 78 25.18 -9.32 8.06
N GLN A 79 25.66 -9.90 9.17
CA GLN A 79 25.75 -9.18 10.45
C GLN A 79 26.62 -7.92 10.34
N GLN A 80 27.78 -8.01 9.68
CA GLN A 80 28.66 -6.86 9.49
C GLN A 80 27.96 -5.74 8.71
N GLN A 81 27.30 -6.08 7.60
CA GLN A 81 26.55 -5.12 6.77
C GLN A 81 25.43 -4.44 7.57
N ALA A 82 24.73 -5.18 8.45
CA ALA A 82 23.70 -4.60 9.31
C ALA A 82 24.28 -3.56 10.28
N TYR A 83 25.43 -3.87 10.91
CA TYR A 83 26.09 -2.91 11.79
C TYR A 83 26.66 -1.70 11.04
N GLU A 84 27.24 -1.90 9.86
CA GLU A 84 27.71 -0.82 8.99
C GLU A 84 26.55 0.11 8.60
N LEU A 85 25.41 -0.46 8.22
CA LEU A 85 24.20 0.29 7.89
C LEU A 85 23.69 1.10 9.09
N ILE A 86 23.60 0.49 10.26
CA ILE A 86 23.15 1.20 11.48
C ILE A 86 24.12 2.33 11.84
N ASN A 87 25.43 2.08 11.73
CA ASN A 87 26.46 3.05 12.03
C ASN A 87 26.63 4.12 10.94
N SER A 88 26.03 3.95 9.76
CA SER A 88 26.04 4.95 8.68
C SER A 88 25.22 6.20 9.01
N ASN A 89 24.46 6.19 10.12
CA ASN A 89 23.58 7.27 10.58
C ASN A 89 22.51 7.68 9.56
N GLN A 90 22.14 6.80 8.61
CA GLN A 90 21.07 7.07 7.64
C GLN A 90 19.66 7.07 8.25
N PHE A 91 19.50 6.51 9.47
CA PHE A 91 18.28 6.58 10.25
C PHE A 91 18.60 6.66 11.75
N HIS A 92 17.61 7.10 12.52
CA HIS A 92 17.75 7.27 13.96
C HIS A 92 17.82 5.91 14.69
N TYR A 93 18.75 5.79 15.62
CA TYR A 93 18.83 4.70 16.59
C TYR A 93 19.23 5.22 17.97
N VAL A 94 18.94 4.45 19.01
CA VAL A 94 19.30 4.73 20.40
C VAL A 94 20.20 3.61 20.93
N ARG A 95 21.25 3.97 21.65
CA ARG A 95 22.11 3.00 22.33
C ARG A 95 21.82 2.99 23.82
N VAL A 96 21.39 1.83 24.34
CA VAL A 96 21.14 1.61 25.78
C VAL A 96 22.17 0.59 26.28
N GLY A 97 23.22 1.08 26.92
CA GLY A 97 24.36 0.27 27.34
C GLY A 97 25.08 -0.38 26.15
N ARG A 98 25.06 -1.71 26.09
CA ARG A 98 25.65 -2.49 24.98
C ARG A 98 24.67 -2.78 23.84
N THR A 99 23.39 -2.46 24.01
CA THR A 99 22.34 -2.78 23.04
C THR A 99 22.02 -1.57 22.17
N ILE A 100 21.83 -1.81 20.87
CA ILE A 100 21.31 -0.84 19.93
C ILE A 100 19.81 -1.11 19.73
N LEU A 101 19.02 -0.04 19.78
CA LEU A 101 17.57 -0.03 19.62
C LEU A 101 17.22 0.90 18.46
N ILE A 102 16.40 0.41 17.54
CA ILE A 102 16.07 1.09 16.29
C ILE A 102 14.55 1.26 16.25
N PRO A 103 14.02 2.48 16.34
CA PRO A 103 12.58 2.68 16.22
C PRO A 103 12.07 2.25 14.85
N LYS A 104 11.01 1.45 14.84
CA LYS A 104 10.33 0.96 13.64
C LYS A 104 10.05 2.08 12.63
N LYS A 105 9.48 3.19 13.11
CA LYS A 105 9.16 4.35 12.28
C LYS A 105 10.38 4.97 11.61
N ALA A 106 11.51 5.07 12.32
CA ALA A 106 12.73 5.66 11.77
C ALA A 106 13.32 4.79 10.64
N PHE A 107 13.30 3.48 10.82
CA PHE A 107 13.74 2.52 9.82
C PHE A 107 12.83 2.51 8.58
N ILE A 108 11.51 2.45 8.76
CA ILE A 108 10.55 2.47 7.64
C ILE A 108 10.67 3.76 6.84
N ASN A 109 10.72 4.93 7.51
CA ASN A 109 10.87 6.22 6.82
C ASN A 109 12.15 6.29 5.98
N TRP A 110 13.24 5.70 6.46
CA TRP A 110 14.47 5.59 5.69
C TRP A 110 14.31 4.67 4.48
N LEU A 111 13.70 3.49 4.66
CA LEU A 111 13.54 2.50 3.61
C LEU A 111 12.60 2.99 2.49
N GLU A 112 11.55 3.74 2.84
CA GLU A 112 10.63 4.35 1.88
C GLU A 112 11.18 5.63 1.22
N GLY A 113 12.37 6.10 1.62
CA GLY A 113 12.97 7.33 1.10
C GLY A 113 12.28 8.62 1.59
N ASN A 114 11.44 8.52 2.62
CA ASN A 114 10.72 9.65 3.24
C ASN A 114 11.60 10.49 4.18
N ASN A 115 12.87 10.09 4.37
CA ASN A 115 13.80 10.82 5.20
C ASN A 115 14.25 12.11 4.47
N LYS A 116 13.56 13.23 4.73
CA LYS A 116 14.03 14.55 4.33
C LYS A 116 15.27 14.88 5.16
N GLY A 117 16.41 14.95 4.50
CA GLY A 117 17.65 15.48 5.08
C GLY A 117 17.50 16.92 5.54
#